data_AF-A0A1V4WCR8-F1
#
_entry.id   AF-A0A1V4WCR8-F1
#
_cell.length_a   1.000
_cell.length_b   1.000
_cell.length_c   1.000
_cell.angle_alpha   90.00
_cell.angle_beta   90.00
_cell.angle_gamma   90.00
#
_symmetry.space_group_name_H-M   'P 1'
#
loop_
_entity.id
_entity.type
_entity.pdbx_description
1 polymer ?
#
loop_
_entity_poly.entity_id
_entity_poly.type
_entity_poly.pdbx_seq_one_letter_code
_entity_poly.pdbx_strand_id
1 'polypeptide(L)' 'MVEKNTKRIGPDVKQIVLYLKKDFLDRIETYWHNEKLQNRSEAIKSLLEYALNDYEKKISK' A
#
# COMPACT_ATOMS: atom_id res chain seq x y z
N MET A 1 9.69 30.93 6.44
CA MET A 1 10.11 29.68 7.12
C MET A 1 9.10 28.61 6.74
N VAL A 2 9.50 27.56 6.02
CA VAL A 2 8.59 26.48 5.60
C VAL A 2 8.66 25.40 6.67
N GLU A 3 7.67 25.34 7.54
CA GLU A 3 7.53 24.27 8.52
C GLU A 3 7.26 22.96 7.77
N LYS A 4 8.26 22.07 7.76
CA LYS A 4 8.11 20.70 7.29
C LYS A 4 7.19 19.98 8.28
N ASN A 5 5.91 19.88 7.90
CA ASN A 5 4.91 19.10 8.61
C ASN A 5 5.15 17.59 8.38
N THR A 6 6.29 17.08 8.86
CA THR A 6 6.54 15.64 8.92
C THR A 6 5.69 15.07 10.04
N LYS A 7 4.48 14.61 9.70
CA LYS A 7 3.69 13.72 10.55
C LYS A 7 4.62 12.61 11.04
N ARG A 8 4.88 12.57 12.35
CA ARG A 8 5.61 11.47 12.98
C ARG A 8 4.82 10.20 12.72
N ILE A 9 5.36 9.35 11.88
CA ILE A 9 4.85 8.01 11.68
C ILE A 9 5.12 7.26 13.00
N GLY A 10 4.11 6.59 13.57
CA GLY A 10 4.21 5.93 14.87
C GLY A 10 5.37 4.92 14.96
N PRO A 11 5.77 4.49 16.17
CA PRO A 11 7.00 3.72 16.41
C PRO A 11 7.12 2.41 15.61
N ASP A 12 5.98 1.86 15.15
CA ASP A 12 5.91 0.54 14.50
C ASP A 12 5.74 0.58 12.98
N VAL A 13 5.82 1.75 12.34
CA VAL A 13 5.74 1.81 10.86
C VAL A 13 7.14 1.72 10.25
N LYS A 14 7.32 0.73 9.37
CA LYS A 14 8.56 0.54 8.60
C LYS A 14 8.36 1.01 7.16
N GLN A 15 9.34 1.72 6.63
CA GLN A 15 9.40 2.04 5.21
C GLN A 15 10.03 0.87 4.45
N ILE A 16 9.38 0.44 3.37
CA ILE A 16 9.87 -0.63 2.50
C ILE A 16 10.03 -0.06 1.09
N VAL A 17 11.15 -0.36 0.44
CA VAL A 17 11.39 -0.06 -0.97
C VAL A 17 11.17 -1.34 -1.77
N LEU A 18 10.30 -1.29 -2.77
CA LEU A 18 9.94 -2.42 -3.62
C LEU A 18 10.30 -2.13 -5.07
N TYR A 19 10.85 -3.13 -5.75
CA TYR A 19 11.07 -3.11 -7.20
C TYR A 19 10.04 -4.03 -7.84
N LEU A 20 9.13 -3.43 -8.62
CA LEU A 20 8.02 -4.12 -9.25
C LEU A 20 8.11 -3.97 -10.76
N LYS A 21 7.61 -4.96 -11.51
CA LYS A 21 7.50 -4.84 -12.97
C LYS A 21 6.52 -3.71 -13.33
N LYS A 22 6.76 -3.05 -14.46
CA LYS A 22 5.99 -1.88 -14.90
C LYS A 22 4.50 -2.18 -15.05
N ASP A 23 4.16 -3.30 -15.70
CA ASP A 23 2.79 -3.76 -15.88
C ASP A 23 2.05 -3.96 -14.55
N PHE A 24 2.75 -4.44 -13.53
CA PHE A 24 2.18 -4.57 -12.19
C PHE A 24 1.98 -3.21 -11.51
N LEU A 25 2.90 -2.27 -11.68
CA LEU A 25 2.74 -0.90 -11.20
C LEU A 25 1.53 -0.22 -11.86
N ASP A 26 1.37 -0.34 -13.18
CA ASP A 26 0.25 0.25 -13.92
C ASP A 26 -1.11 -0.27 -13.41
N ARG A 27 -1.17 -1.55 -13.00
CA ARG A 27 -2.36 -2.13 -12.37
C ARG A 27 -2.63 -1.54 -10.98
N ILE A 28 -1.58 -1.27 -10.18
CA ILE A 28 -1.71 -0.61 -8.88
C ILE A 28 -2.21 0.83 -9.07
N GLU A 29 -1.68 1.58 -10.04
CA GLU A 29 -2.17 2.94 -10.36
C GLU A 29 -3.64 2.93 -10.75
N THR A 30 -4.04 1.97 -11.60
CA THR A 30 -5.43 1.81 -12.03
C THR A 30 -6.35 1.57 -10.82
N TYR A 31 -5.95 0.66 -9.93
CA TYR A 31 -6.67 0.39 -8.69
C TYR A 31 -6.76 1.64 -7.80
N TRP A 32 -5.65 2.35 -7.60
CA TRP A 32 -5.61 3.58 -6.82
C TRP A 32 -6.64 4.60 -7.32
N HIS A 33 -6.64 4.89 -8.63
CA HIS A 33 -7.54 5.88 -9.21
C HIS A 33 -9.01 5.44 -9.16
N ASN A 34 -9.29 4.17 -9.41
CA ASN A 34 -10.66 3.64 -9.38
C ASN A 34 -11.27 3.69 -7.97
N GLU A 35 -10.48 3.32 -6.96
CA GLU A 35 -10.91 3.33 -5.55
C GLU A 35 -10.80 4.72 -4.90
N LYS A 36 -10.33 5.73 -5.64
CA LYS A 36 -10.17 7.12 -5.17
C LYS A 36 -9.37 7.24 -3.86
N LEU A 37 -8.33 6.42 -3.70
CA LEU A 37 -7.51 6.42 -2.48
C LEU A 37 -6.63 7.67 -2.42
N GLN A 38 -6.10 8.01 -1.24
CA GLN A 38 -5.38 9.28 -1.07
C GLN A 38 -4.00 9.26 -1.73
N ASN A 39 -3.34 8.10 -1.74
CA ASN A 39 -2.00 7.94 -2.27
C ASN A 39 -1.73 6.48 -2.66
N ARG A 40 -0.67 6.27 -3.46
CA ARG A 40 -0.22 4.93 -3.87
C ARG A 40 0.12 4.00 -2.71
N SER A 41 0.62 4.52 -1.58
CA SER A 41 0.93 3.70 -0.41
C SER A 41 -0.34 3.11 0.21
N GLU A 42 -1.45 3.85 0.25
CA GLU A 42 -2.75 3.32 0.67
C GLU A 42 -3.25 2.23 -0.29
N ALA A 43 -3.08 2.43 -1.60
CA ALA A 43 -3.43 1.43 -2.59
C ALA A 43 -2.66 0.12 -2.39
N ILE A 44 -1.34 0.21 -2.23
CA ILE A 44 -0.48 -0.95 -1.96
C ILE A 44 -0.89 -1.61 -0.63
N LYS A 45 -1.13 -0.83 0.42
CA LYS A 45 -1.57 -1.34 1.72
C LYS A 45 -2.88 -2.13 1.60
N SER A 46 -3.89 -1.57 0.94
CA SER A 46 -5.20 -2.23 0.79
C SER A 46 -5.10 -3.54 0.00
N LEU A 47 -4.30 -3.56 -1.07
CA LEU A 47 -4.03 -4.77 -1.85
C LEU A 47 -3.30 -5.85 -1.02
N LEU A 48 -2.35 -5.45 -0.18
CA LEU A 48 -1.65 -6.37 0.72
C LEU A 48 -2.59 -6.94 1.79
N GLU A 49 -3.46 -6.12 2.38
CA GLU A 49 -4.47 -6.59 3.34
C GLU A 49 -5.41 -7.62 2.70
N TYR A 50 -5.86 -7.38 1.47
CA TYR A 50 -6.67 -8.35 0.73
C TYR A 50 -5.91 -9.68 0.53
N ALA A 51 -4.66 -9.61 0.08
CA ALA A 51 -3.85 -10.79 -0.17
C ALA A 51 -3.56 -11.60 1.11
N LEU A 52 -3.26 -10.93 2.22
CA LEU A 52 -3.04 -11.56 3.52
C LEU A 52 -4.31 -12.26 4.02
N ASN A 53 -5.46 -11.58 3.97
CA ASN A 53 -6.73 -12.16 4.36
C ASN A 53 -7.10 -13.40 3.53
N ASP A 54 -6.84 -13.39 2.22
CA ASP A 54 -7.06 -14.55 1.35
C ASP A 54 -6.10 -15.70 1.69
N TYR A 55 -4.84 -15.40 1.98
CA TYR A 55 -3.85 -16.39 2.41
C TYR A 55 -4.24 -17.03 3.74
N GLU A 56 -4.63 -16.24 4.75
CA GLU A 56 -5.06 -16.72 6.07
C GLU A 56 -6.29 -17.65 5.98
N LYS A 57 -7.24 -17.32 5.11
CA LYS A 57 -8.40 -18.18 4.83
C LYS A 57 -8.00 -19.50 4.17
N LYS A 58 -6.93 -19.54 3.38
CA LYS A 58 -6.44 -20.75 2.73
C LYS A 58 -5.73 -21.68 3.70
N ILE A 59 -4.96 -21.14 4.65
CA ILE A 59 -4.23 -21.94 5.64
C ILE A 59 -5.10 -22.40 6.82
N SER A 60 -6.26 -21.76 7.04
CA SER A 60 -7.20 -22.11 8.13
C SER A 60 -8.23 -23.19 7.74
N LYS A 61 -8.13 -23.74 6.53
CA LYS A 61 -8.96 -24.85 6.01
C LYS A 61 -8.15 -26.13 5.96
#